data_AF-A0A523ED09-F1
#
_entry.id   AF-A0A523ED09-F1
#
_cell.length_a   1.000
_cell.length_b   1.000
_cell.length_c   1.000
_cell.angle_alpha   90.00
_cell.angle_beta   90.00
_cell.angle_gamma   90.00
#
_symmetry.space_group_name_H-M   'P 1'
#
loop_
_entity.id
_entity.type
_entity.pdbx_description
1 polymer ?
#
loop_
_entity_poly.entity_id
_entity_poly.type
_entity_poly.pdbx_seq_one_letter_code
_entity_poly.pdbx_strand_id
1 'polypeptide(L)'
;MIYAIEGLAVLGEGAKVADLYPQASEIAKRVPVVLHMGLMTQTVAGIAAAAGEQWDNAVAHFEASLRQAQEFPHKLEQPQVRYWYAKMLTNRDAAGDHDHACRLLAESIEAYGTIGFPRHLEMARELVAKL
;
A
#
# COMPACT_ATOMS: atom_id res chain seq x y z
N MET A 1 -5.05 -11.25 8.66
CA MET A 1 -6.09 -11.82 9.55
C MET A 1 -7.50 -11.49 9.06
N ILE A 2 -7.92 -10.22 8.91
CA ILE A 2 -9.27 -9.87 8.42
C ILE A 2 -9.54 -10.44 7.02
N TYR A 3 -8.61 -10.28 6.06
CA TYR A 3 -8.71 -10.88 4.73
C TYR A 3 -8.69 -12.41 4.72
N ALA A 4 -8.12 -13.04 5.77
CA ALA A 4 -8.12 -14.49 5.89
C ALA A 4 -9.51 -15.00 6.32
N ILE A 5 -10.26 -14.24 7.13
CA ILE A 5 -11.64 -14.56 7.51
C ILE A 5 -12.54 -14.59 6.26
N GLU A 6 -12.46 -13.56 5.41
CA GLU A 6 -13.23 -13.48 4.17
C GLU A 6 -12.85 -14.59 3.19
N GLY A 7 -11.54 -14.82 2.99
CA GLY A 7 -11.06 -15.92 2.15
C GLY A 7 -11.53 -17.30 2.62
N LEU A 8 -11.45 -17.58 3.93
CA LEU A 8 -11.95 -18.83 4.52
C LEU A 8 -13.47 -18.96 4.38
N ALA A 9 -14.22 -17.87 4.54
CA ALA A 9 -15.68 -17.88 4.35
C ALA A 9 -16.05 -18.23 2.90
N VAL A 10 -15.36 -17.62 1.92
CA VAL A 10 -15.53 -17.93 0.48
C VAL A 10 -15.20 -19.40 0.19
N LEU A 11 -14.20 -19.96 0.85
CA LEU A 11 -13.80 -21.35 0.71
C LEU A 11 -14.68 -22.34 1.49
N GLY A 12 -15.72 -21.87 2.20
CA GLY A 12 -16.63 -22.72 2.97
C GLY A 12 -16.06 -23.26 4.29
N GLU A 13 -14.95 -22.69 4.76
CA GLU A 13 -14.20 -23.13 5.96
C GLU A 13 -14.81 -22.58 7.26
N GLY A 14 -16.10 -22.84 7.48
CA GLY A 14 -16.91 -22.20 8.53
C GLY A 14 -16.39 -22.39 9.96
N ALA A 15 -15.81 -23.54 10.29
CA ALA A 15 -15.21 -23.78 11.60
C ALA A 15 -14.01 -22.85 11.84
N LYS A 16 -13.11 -22.71 10.85
CA LYS A 16 -11.95 -21.81 10.93
C LYS A 16 -12.35 -20.35 11.00
N VAL A 17 -13.45 -19.97 10.35
CA VAL A 17 -14.03 -18.62 10.45
C VAL A 17 -14.55 -18.37 11.87
N ALA A 18 -15.27 -19.33 12.46
CA ALA A 18 -15.78 -19.22 13.82
C ALA A 18 -14.65 -19.07 14.86
N ASP A 19 -13.55 -19.80 14.69
CA ASP A 19 -12.37 -19.74 15.58
C ASP A 19 -11.71 -18.35 15.62
N LEU A 20 -11.88 -17.54 14.56
CA LEU A 20 -11.31 -16.19 14.47
C LEU A 20 -12.20 -15.09 15.07
N TYR A 21 -13.41 -15.44 15.54
CA TYR A 21 -14.38 -14.49 16.07
C TYR A 21 -13.86 -13.65 17.25
N PRO A 22 -13.18 -14.21 18.28
CA PRO A 22 -12.67 -13.42 19.40
C PRO A 22 -11.71 -12.30 18.96
N GLN A 23 -10.80 -12.59 18.03
CA GLN A 23 -9.84 -11.62 17.50
C GLN A 23 -10.55 -10.57 16.62
N ALA A 24 -11.51 -10.99 15.79
CA ALA A 24 -12.31 -10.08 14.97
C ALA A 24 -13.15 -9.12 15.84
N SER A 25 -13.75 -9.62 16.93
CA SER A 25 -14.52 -8.83 17.89
C SER A 25 -13.65 -7.79 18.60
N GLU A 26 -12.43 -8.16 18.99
CA GLU A 26 -11.51 -7.23 19.64
C GLU A 26 -11.03 -6.12 18.70
N ILE A 27 -10.77 -6.45 17.43
CA ILE A 27 -10.46 -5.44 16.41
C ILE A 27 -11.64 -4.50 16.22
N ALA A 28 -12.87 -5.01 16.09
CA ALA A 28 -14.05 -4.20 15.85
C ALA A 28 -14.29 -3.15 16.95
N LYS A 29 -13.86 -3.42 18.19
CA LYS A 29 -13.94 -2.47 19.31
C LYS A 29 -12.86 -1.38 19.25
N ARG A 30 -11.69 -1.68 18.68
CA ARG A 30 -10.51 -0.80 18.67
C ARG A 30 -10.35 -0.02 17.37
N VAL A 31 -10.82 -0.59 16.27
CA VAL A 31 -10.68 -0.07 14.91
C VAL A 31 -12.09 0.07 14.33
N PRO A 32 -12.73 1.25 14.50
CA PRO A 32 -14.14 1.45 14.15
C PRO A 32 -14.41 1.41 12.64
N VAL A 33 -13.37 1.48 11.81
CA VAL A 33 -13.46 1.40 10.35
C VAL A 33 -12.33 0.51 9.84
N VAL A 34 -12.68 -0.66 9.28
CA VAL A 34 -11.80 -1.33 8.33
C VAL A 34 -12.04 -0.64 7.00
N LEU A 35 -11.13 0.24 6.62
CA LEU A 35 -11.09 0.67 5.22
C LEU A 35 -10.80 -0.60 4.40
N HIS A 36 -11.60 -0.88 3.38
CA HIS A 36 -11.27 -1.87 2.36
C HIS A 36 -10.00 -1.39 1.62
N MET A 37 -8.84 -1.60 2.25
CA MET A 37 -7.50 -1.12 1.88
C MET A 37 -6.57 -2.31 1.71
N GLY A 38 -6.96 -3.25 0.85
CA GLY A 38 -5.95 -4.14 0.31
C GLY A 38 -5.17 -3.30 -0.68
N LEU A 39 -3.90 -3.02 -0.40
CA LEU A 39 -2.99 -2.55 -1.44
C LEU A 39 -3.13 -3.49 -2.64
N MET A 40 -3.04 -2.97 -3.87
CA MET A 40 -3.02 -3.83 -5.04
C MET A 40 -1.97 -4.93 -4.85
N THR A 41 -2.27 -6.15 -5.28
CA THR A 41 -1.38 -7.31 -5.07
C THR A 41 0.03 -7.04 -5.60
N GLN A 42 0.15 -6.30 -6.69
CA GLN A 42 1.43 -5.85 -7.24
C GLN A 42 2.18 -4.90 -6.27
N THR A 43 1.52 -3.94 -5.64
CA THR A 43 2.12 -3.10 -4.59
C THR A 43 2.63 -3.95 -3.41
N VAL A 44 1.86 -4.93 -2.96
CA VAL A 44 2.27 -5.82 -1.85
C VAL A 44 3.52 -6.61 -2.24
N ALA A 45 3.56 -7.17 -3.45
CA ALA A 45 4.72 -7.87 -3.97
C ALA A 45 5.94 -6.94 -4.10
N GLY A 46 5.74 -5.71 -4.56
CA GLY A 46 6.79 -4.68 -4.66
C GLY A 46 7.38 -4.32 -3.29
N ILE A 47 6.56 -4.15 -2.27
CA ILE A 47 7.02 -3.92 -0.88
C ILE A 47 7.85 -5.10 -0.38
N ALA A 48 7.39 -6.34 -0.61
CA ALA A 48 8.10 -7.53 -0.18
C ALA A 48 9.46 -7.69 -0.91
N ALA A 49 9.48 -7.47 -2.23
CA ALA A 49 10.70 -7.49 -3.02
C ALA A 49 11.69 -6.40 -2.56
N ALA A 50 11.20 -5.18 -2.30
CA ALA A 50 12.01 -4.07 -1.79
C ALA A 50 12.59 -4.35 -0.40
N ALA A 51 11.81 -4.97 0.49
CA ALA A 51 12.29 -5.38 1.81
C ALA A 51 13.37 -6.47 1.74
N GLY A 52 13.36 -7.28 0.69
CA GLY A 52 14.42 -8.25 0.37
C GLY A 52 15.50 -7.72 -0.55
N GLU A 53 15.58 -6.40 -0.78
CA GLU A 53 16.55 -5.72 -1.65
C GLU A 53 16.58 -6.25 -3.11
N GLN A 54 15.48 -6.86 -3.57
CA GLN A 54 15.30 -7.32 -4.94
C GLN A 54 14.82 -6.16 -5.81
N TRP A 55 15.70 -5.18 -6.01
CA TRP A 55 15.33 -3.87 -6.57
C TRP A 55 14.63 -3.93 -7.92
N ASP A 56 15.15 -4.72 -8.86
CA ASP A 56 14.56 -4.83 -10.21
C ASP A 56 13.16 -5.47 -10.17
N ASN A 57 12.98 -6.49 -9.33
CA ASN A 57 11.67 -7.11 -9.11
C ASN A 57 10.71 -6.12 -8.46
N ALA A 58 11.18 -5.34 -7.47
CA ALA A 58 10.38 -4.33 -6.81
C ALA A 58 9.90 -3.25 -7.79
N VAL A 59 10.81 -2.74 -8.65
CA VAL A 59 10.48 -1.80 -9.73
C VAL A 59 9.40 -2.37 -10.63
N ALA A 60 9.58 -3.59 -11.15
CA ALA A 60 8.63 -4.22 -12.05
C ALA A 60 7.23 -4.35 -11.41
N HIS A 61 7.17 -4.71 -10.13
CA HIS A 61 5.92 -4.78 -9.38
C HIS A 61 5.26 -3.41 -9.18
N PHE A 62 6.00 -2.37 -8.80
CA PHE A 62 5.43 -1.04 -8.64
C PHE A 62 4.95 -0.43 -9.96
N GLU A 63 5.70 -0.60 -11.05
CA GLU A 63 5.28 -0.14 -12.38
C GLU A 63 4.03 -0.88 -12.87
N ALA A 64 3.95 -2.20 -12.63
CA ALA A 64 2.75 -2.96 -12.92
C ALA A 64 1.55 -2.44 -12.12
N SER A 65 1.76 -2.15 -10.84
CA SER A 65 0.69 -1.62 -10.01
C SER A 65 0.26 -0.22 -10.40
N LEU A 66 1.17 0.67 -10.80
CA LEU A 66 0.82 2.01 -11.29
C LEU A 66 -0.02 1.93 -12.56
N ARG A 67 0.37 1.08 -13.52
CA ARG A 67 -0.41 0.83 -14.72
C ARG A 67 -1.81 0.31 -14.39
N GLN A 68 -1.91 -0.69 -13.52
CA GLN A 68 -3.22 -1.22 -13.12
C GLN A 68 -4.08 -0.18 -12.40
N ALA A 69 -3.49 0.66 -11.55
CA ALA A 69 -4.21 1.72 -10.85
C ALA A 69 -4.70 2.84 -11.78
N GLN A 70 -4.08 2.99 -12.95
CA GLN A 70 -4.53 3.88 -14.03
C GLN A 70 -5.65 3.23 -14.87
N GLU A 71 -5.50 1.96 -15.24
CA GLU A 71 -6.48 1.19 -16.03
C GLU A 71 -7.79 0.96 -15.26
N PHE A 72 -7.70 0.57 -14.00
CA PHE A 72 -8.80 0.55 -13.05
C PHE A 72 -8.63 1.79 -12.18
N PRO A 73 -9.27 2.94 -12.48
CA PRO A 73 -8.96 4.25 -11.91
C PRO A 73 -9.26 4.32 -10.40
N HIS A 74 -8.48 3.58 -9.63
CA HIS A 74 -8.68 3.27 -8.24
C HIS A 74 -8.03 4.37 -7.44
N LYS A 75 -8.78 5.46 -7.27
CA LYS A 75 -8.29 6.72 -6.69
C LYS A 75 -7.62 6.56 -5.33
N LEU A 76 -8.00 5.57 -4.54
CA LEU A 76 -7.37 5.27 -3.24
C LEU A 76 -6.00 4.58 -3.37
N GLU A 77 -5.77 3.79 -4.41
CA GLU A 77 -4.54 3.00 -4.59
C GLU A 77 -3.45 3.82 -5.28
N GLN A 78 -3.85 4.68 -6.22
CA GLN A 78 -2.93 5.55 -6.96
C GLN A 78 -1.92 6.31 -6.09
N PRO A 79 -2.28 6.98 -4.98
CA PRO A 79 -1.30 7.60 -4.11
C PRO A 79 -0.50 6.60 -3.27
N GLN A 80 -1.08 5.44 -2.91
CA GLN A 80 -0.40 4.42 -2.13
C GLN A 80 0.76 3.79 -2.90
N VAL A 81 0.53 3.38 -4.15
CA VAL A 81 1.59 2.79 -4.99
C VAL A 81 2.76 3.76 -5.14
N ARG A 82 2.46 5.04 -5.40
CA ARG A 82 3.47 6.09 -5.55
C ARG A 82 4.30 6.31 -4.29
N TYR A 83 3.64 6.39 -3.13
CA TYR A 83 4.34 6.50 -1.85
C TYR A 83 5.30 5.34 -1.61
N TRP A 84 4.83 4.10 -1.81
CA TRP A 84 5.66 2.91 -1.58
C TRP A 84 6.79 2.77 -2.59
N TYR A 85 6.55 3.12 -3.86
CA TYR A 85 7.58 3.12 -4.87
C TYR A 85 8.64 4.20 -4.56
N ALA A 86 8.23 5.42 -4.24
CA ALA A 86 9.16 6.47 -3.84
C ALA A 86 10.01 6.07 -2.63
N LYS A 87 9.39 5.46 -1.62
CA LYS A 87 10.11 4.94 -0.45
C LYS A 87 11.15 3.88 -0.83
N MET A 88 10.81 2.98 -1.76
CA MET A 88 11.78 1.99 -2.26
C MET A 88 12.94 2.67 -2.98
N LEU A 89 12.68 3.65 -3.84
CA LEU A 89 13.70 4.41 -4.55
C LEU A 89 14.62 5.16 -3.58
N THR A 90 14.06 5.78 -2.54
CA THR A 90 14.84 6.40 -1.45
C THR A 90 15.76 5.39 -0.74
N ASN A 91 15.28 4.16 -0.52
CA ASN A 91 16.08 3.12 0.13
C ASN A 91 17.18 2.55 -0.77
N ARG A 92 16.91 2.44 -2.09
CA ARG A 92 17.86 1.94 -3.09
C ARG A 92 18.99 2.93 -3.36
N ASP A 93 18.66 4.23 -3.36
CA ASP A 93 19.59 5.35 -3.49
C ASP A 93 20.52 5.25 -4.72
N ALA A 94 19.99 4.78 -5.86
CA ALA A 94 20.73 4.75 -7.12
C ALA A 94 20.65 6.10 -7.86
N ALA A 95 21.52 6.29 -8.85
CA ALA A 95 21.51 7.49 -9.69
C ALA A 95 20.13 7.70 -10.36
N GLY A 96 19.51 8.85 -10.11
CA GLY A 96 18.18 9.20 -10.63
C GLY A 96 17.01 8.78 -9.75
N ASP A 97 17.24 8.01 -8.68
CA ASP A 97 16.17 7.56 -7.78
C ASP A 97 15.58 8.71 -6.98
N HIS A 98 16.42 9.63 -6.52
CA HIS A 98 15.98 10.79 -5.77
C HIS A 98 14.98 11.65 -6.58
N ASP A 99 15.33 12.00 -7.83
CA ASP A 99 14.44 12.77 -8.71
C ASP A 99 13.14 12.03 -9.01
N HIS A 100 13.20 10.71 -9.15
CA HIS A 100 12.02 9.89 -9.39
C HIS A 100 11.13 9.80 -8.14
N ALA A 101 11.71 9.59 -6.96
CA ALA A 101 11.01 9.56 -5.68
C ALA A 101 10.31 10.89 -5.40
N CYS A 102 10.99 12.02 -5.65
CA CYS A 102 10.42 13.36 -5.52
C CYS A 102 9.17 13.56 -6.38
N ARG A 103 9.20 13.15 -7.65
CA ARG A 103 8.02 13.22 -8.54
C ARG A 103 6.85 12.38 -8.03
N LEU A 104 7.11 11.13 -7.65
CA LEU A 104 6.09 10.23 -7.14
C LEU A 104 5.46 10.74 -5.83
N LEU A 105 6.27 11.30 -4.92
CA LEU A 105 5.78 11.86 -3.66
C LEU A 105 4.96 13.12 -3.86
N ALA A 106 5.33 14.00 -4.80
CA ALA A 106 4.54 15.17 -5.13
C ALA A 106 3.11 14.79 -5.57
N GLU A 107 3.00 13.83 -6.51
CA GLU A 107 1.71 13.31 -6.96
C GLU A 107 0.94 12.60 -5.84
N SER A 108 1.64 11.86 -4.98
CA SER A 108 1.02 11.19 -3.82
C SER A 108 0.46 12.19 -2.80
N ILE A 109 1.18 13.27 -2.52
CA ILE A 109 0.80 14.32 -1.57
C ILE A 109 -0.46 15.03 -2.05
N GLU A 110 -0.50 15.40 -3.33
CA GLU A 110 -1.67 16.04 -3.93
C GLU A 110 -2.92 15.14 -3.78
N ALA A 111 -2.81 13.89 -4.21
CA ALA A 111 -3.91 12.94 -4.15
C ALA A 111 -4.38 12.62 -2.71
N TYR A 112 -3.48 12.44 -1.75
CA TYR A 112 -3.88 12.27 -0.34
C TYR A 112 -4.59 13.50 0.22
N GLY A 113 -4.17 14.70 -0.19
CA GLY A 113 -4.84 15.95 0.16
C GLY A 113 -6.28 16.00 -0.37
N THR A 114 -6.49 15.62 -1.63
CA THR A 114 -7.83 15.58 -2.25
C THR A 114 -8.74 14.54 -1.60
N ILE A 115 -8.22 13.35 -1.27
CA ILE A 115 -9.01 12.24 -0.71
C ILE A 115 -9.34 12.48 0.78
N GLY A 116 -8.54 13.29 1.49
CA GLY A 116 -8.72 13.55 2.91
C GLY A 116 -8.13 12.46 3.80
N PHE A 117 -6.93 11.95 3.45
CA PHE A 117 -6.20 10.95 4.24
C PHE A 117 -5.06 11.61 5.03
N PRO A 118 -5.33 12.27 6.17
CA PRO A 118 -4.37 13.16 6.84
C PRO A 118 -3.09 12.42 7.29
N ARG A 119 -3.22 11.18 7.77
CA ARG A 119 -2.05 10.39 8.18
C ARG A 119 -1.13 10.01 7.02
N HIS A 120 -1.70 9.64 5.88
CA HIS A 120 -0.90 9.27 4.70
C HIS A 120 -0.23 10.51 4.07
N LEU A 121 -0.93 11.64 4.07
CA LEU A 121 -0.37 12.92 3.67
C LEU A 121 0.85 13.31 4.52
N GLU A 122 0.75 13.14 5.85
CA GLU A 122 1.85 13.38 6.77
C GLU A 122 3.04 12.46 6.48
N MET A 123 2.80 11.15 6.34
CA MET A 123 3.85 10.17 6.01
C MET A 123 4.60 10.51 4.70
N ALA A 124 3.87 10.97 3.67
CA ALA A 124 4.48 11.36 2.40
C ALA A 124 5.34 12.63 2.56
N ARG A 125 4.88 13.62 3.32
CA ARG A 125 5.66 14.85 3.62
C ARG A 125 6.91 14.56 4.45
N GLU A 126 6.81 13.69 5.44
CA GLU A 126 7.95 13.24 6.24
C GLU A 126 9.01 12.56 5.39
N LEU A 127 8.61 11.82 4.34
CA LEU A 127 9.55 11.16 3.43
C LEU A 127 10.22 12.17 2.49
N VAL A 128 9.48 13.16 1.98
CA VAL A 128 10.08 14.27 1.21
C VAL A 128 11.14 15.02 2.02
N ALA A 129 10.92 15.23 3.32
CA ALA A 129 11.89 15.92 4.18
C ALA A 129 13.19 15.12 4.43
N LYS A 130 13.25 13.85 4.04
CA LYS A 130 14.40 12.95 4.20
C LYS A 130 15.17 12.71 2.90
N LEU A 131 14.59 13.11 1.78
CA LEU A 131 15.23 13.11 0.47
C LEU A 131 16.25 14.26 0.42
#